data_AF-A0A0B1TJP5-F1
#
_entry.id   AF-A0A0B1TJP5-F1
#
_cell.length_a   1.000
_cell.length_b   1.000
_cell.length_c   1.000
_cell.angle_alpha   90.00
_cell.angle_beta   90.00
_cell.angle_gamma   90.00
#
_symmetry.space_group_name_H-M   'P 1'
#
loop_
_entity.id
_entity.type
_entity.pdbx_description
1 polymer ?
#
loop_
_entity_poly.entity_id
_entity_poly.type
_entity_poly.pdbx_seq_one_letter_code
_entity_poly.pdbx_strand_id
1 'polypeptide(L)'
;MLTAVMCYLFNEDRFIQRGRKISTEGYQNRFCKNMNEYDSLQTLSAKMNVSRRNLNLIAVVRDPLNRFVSGFVNKCLREHVWKRYPDHCNGCKTNLTCFMEKMYTRMRQWSTGAYSKPSFDDNHFFPQNWRCEFNSHLHEYHILKFDTFDPSRFINDLLLNLKHNRVPEKALTVIRTSLTSGRTVHSTKGSEEQQETRKAILSEKYLLDLLIKMYYYDFAFFGFAIPDLLITT
;
A
#
# COMPACT_ATOMS: atom_id res chain seq x y z
N MET A 1 8.19 -3.54 3.49
CA MET A 1 9.23 -4.03 2.56
C MET A 1 9.90 -2.88 1.79
N LEU A 2 9.20 -2.02 1.04
CA LEU A 2 9.85 -0.91 0.34
C LEU A 2 10.60 0.07 1.28
N THR A 3 9.99 0.45 2.41
CA THR A 3 10.66 1.26 3.45
C THR A 3 11.96 0.62 3.94
N ALA A 4 12.00 -0.71 4.01
CA ALA A 4 13.19 -1.46 4.42
C ALA A 4 14.29 -1.43 3.35
N VAL A 5 13.91 -1.53 2.08
CA VAL A 5 14.82 -1.34 0.94
C VAL A 5 15.42 0.07 0.98
N MET A 6 14.59 1.10 1.17
CA MET A 6 15.06 2.49 1.25
C MET A 6 15.94 2.72 2.47
N CYS A 7 15.65 2.08 3.60
CA CYS A 7 16.49 2.13 4.80
C CYS A 7 17.84 1.42 4.61
N TYR A 8 17.85 0.27 3.94
CA TYR A 8 19.08 -0.42 3.56
C TYR A 8 19.96 0.47 2.67
N LEU A 9 19.40 1.05 1.61
CA LEU A 9 20.12 1.93 0.69
C LEU A 9 20.56 3.26 1.32
N PHE A 10 19.85 3.74 2.34
CA PHE A 10 20.21 4.98 3.05
C PHE A 10 21.52 4.83 3.85
N ASN A 11 21.78 3.64 4.40
CA ASN A 11 23.05 3.35 5.08
C ASN A 11 23.32 1.84 5.13
N GLU A 12 23.88 1.31 4.03
CA GLU A 12 24.09 -0.13 3.85
C GLU A 12 24.99 -0.71 4.94
N ASP A 13 26.11 -0.05 5.24
CA ASP A 13 27.08 -0.53 6.23
C ASP A 13 26.46 -0.67 7.61
N ARG A 14 25.76 0.36 8.08
CA ARG A 14 25.12 0.32 9.40
C ARG A 14 23.97 -0.68 9.43
N PHE A 15 23.22 -0.82 8.34
CA PHE A 15 22.15 -1.81 8.22
C PHE A 15 22.69 -3.24 8.34
N ILE A 16 23.78 -3.54 7.64
CA ILE A 16 24.45 -4.85 7.66
C ILE A 16 25.14 -5.11 9.01
N GLN A 17 25.91 -4.15 9.54
CA GLN A 17 26.63 -4.28 10.82
C GLN A 17 25.68 -4.56 12.00
N ARG A 18 24.45 -4.04 11.94
CA ARG A 18 23.41 -4.27 12.95
C ARG A 18 22.61 -5.56 12.71
N GLY A 19 23.03 -6.39 11.75
CA GLY A 19 22.38 -7.66 11.44
C GLY A 19 20.94 -7.51 10.93
N ARG A 20 20.58 -6.35 10.38
CA ARG A 20 19.22 -6.07 9.90
C ARG A 20 18.97 -6.81 8.60
N LYS A 21 17.73 -7.21 8.35
CA LYS A 21 17.30 -7.87 7.12
C LYS A 21 16.07 -7.18 6.56
N ILE A 22 16.08 -6.89 5.25
CA ILE A 22 14.95 -6.26 4.55
C ILE A 22 13.65 -7.04 4.77
N SER A 23 13.73 -8.38 4.81
CA SER A 23 12.59 -9.28 5.00
C SER A 23 11.96 -9.24 6.40
N THR A 24 12.69 -8.78 7.42
CA THR A 24 12.23 -8.73 8.82
C THR A 24 11.95 -7.32 9.33
N GLU A 25 12.21 -6.29 8.52
CA GLU A 25 11.81 -4.91 8.81
C GLU A 25 10.29 -4.74 8.63
N GLY A 26 9.63 -4.33 9.70
CA GLY A 26 8.21 -4.01 9.75
C GLY A 26 7.94 -2.72 10.49
N TYR A 27 6.67 -2.32 10.60
CA TYR A 27 6.28 -1.03 11.16
C TYR A 27 6.77 -0.80 12.61
N GLN A 28 6.78 -1.85 13.43
CA GLN A 28 7.11 -1.78 14.86
C GLN A 28 8.61 -1.73 15.13
N ASN A 29 9.44 -2.24 14.22
CA ASN A 29 10.88 -2.37 14.40
C ASN A 29 11.69 -1.58 13.37
N ARG A 30 11.10 -0.60 12.67
CA ARG A 30 11.76 0.18 11.60
C ARG A 30 13.11 0.78 12.02
N PHE A 31 14.18 0.35 11.37
CA PHE A 31 15.54 0.80 11.72
C PHE A 31 15.80 2.29 11.40
N CYS A 32 15.30 2.79 10.26
CA CYS A 32 15.50 4.18 9.84
C CYS A 32 14.33 5.11 10.19
N LYS A 33 13.49 4.74 11.16
CA LYS A 33 12.37 5.57 11.59
C LYS A 33 12.85 6.98 11.94
N ASN A 34 12.19 8.00 11.40
CA ASN A 34 12.54 9.42 11.58
C ASN A 34 13.92 9.83 11.01
N MET A 35 14.57 8.99 10.21
CA MET A 35 15.88 9.30 9.61
C MET A 35 15.77 9.58 8.10
N ASN A 36 15.01 8.76 7.38
CA ASN A 36 14.83 8.86 5.92
C ASN A 36 13.35 8.80 5.51
N GLU A 37 12.47 9.23 6.41
CA GLU A 37 11.02 9.22 6.23
C GLU A 37 10.49 10.64 6.41
N TYR A 38 9.68 11.11 5.46
CA TYR A 38 9.15 12.47 5.44
C TYR A 38 7.69 12.47 4.98
N ASP A 39 6.92 13.43 5.49
CA ASP A 39 5.47 13.52 5.22
C ASP A 39 5.13 14.38 3.99
N SER A 40 6.09 15.11 3.42
CA SER A 40 5.93 15.88 2.17
C SER A 40 7.23 16.00 1.38
N LEU A 41 7.11 16.14 0.06
CA LEU A 41 8.18 16.41 -0.88
C LEU A 41 8.91 17.73 -0.55
N GLN A 42 8.18 18.73 -0.05
CA GLN A 42 8.77 19.98 0.43
C GLN A 42 9.71 19.74 1.61
N THR A 43 9.24 19.00 2.62
CA THR A 43 10.05 18.68 3.81
C THR A 43 11.25 17.82 3.44
N LEU A 44 11.05 16.82 2.59
CA LEU A 44 12.12 15.99 2.03
C LEU A 44 13.19 16.86 1.36
N SER A 45 12.80 17.73 0.44
CA SER A 45 13.72 18.58 -0.33
C SER A 45 14.52 19.51 0.58
N ALA A 46 13.87 20.12 1.57
CA ALA A 46 14.51 21.00 2.53
C ALA A 46 15.50 20.24 3.44
N LYS A 47 15.11 19.07 3.96
CA LYS A 47 15.94 18.28 4.89
C LYS A 47 17.13 17.60 4.19
N MET A 48 16.95 17.18 2.95
CA MET A 48 17.99 16.52 2.15
C MET A 48 18.82 17.51 1.33
N ASN A 49 18.52 18.81 1.39
CA ASN A 49 19.15 19.87 0.59
C ASN A 49 19.23 19.50 -0.91
N VAL A 50 18.12 19.02 -1.46
CA VAL A 50 18.02 18.54 -2.84
C VAL A 50 16.81 19.19 -3.53
N SER A 51 17.00 19.60 -4.79
CA SER A 51 15.90 20.08 -5.61
C SER A 51 14.96 18.93 -5.98
N ARG A 52 13.64 19.18 -5.94
CA ARG A 52 12.61 18.22 -6.39
C ARG A 52 12.87 17.70 -7.81
N ARG A 53 13.39 18.54 -8.70
CA ARG A 53 13.70 18.17 -10.09
C ARG A 53 14.81 17.12 -10.22
N ASN A 54 15.61 16.94 -9.17
CA ASN A 54 16.70 15.97 -9.13
C ASN A 54 16.27 14.67 -8.42
N LEU A 55 15.03 14.59 -7.93
CA LEU A 55 14.50 13.39 -7.30
C LEU A 55 13.94 12.47 -8.39
N ASN A 56 14.31 11.19 -8.32
CA ASN A 56 13.57 10.15 -9.02
C ASN A 56 12.48 9.61 -8.09
N LEU A 57 11.24 10.00 -8.36
CA LEU A 57 10.09 9.63 -7.53
C LEU A 57 9.50 8.32 -8.02
N ILE A 58 9.39 7.33 -7.14
CA ILE A 58 8.67 6.08 -7.40
C ILE A 58 7.50 5.95 -6.44
N ALA A 59 6.40 5.38 -6.92
CA ALA A 59 5.26 5.05 -6.09
C ALA A 59 4.81 3.61 -6.34
N VAL A 60 4.53 2.88 -5.26
CA VAL A 60 4.03 1.51 -5.36
C VAL A 60 2.53 1.48 -5.16
N VAL A 61 1.83 1.03 -6.19
CA VAL A 61 0.37 0.95 -6.22
C VAL A 61 -0.08 -0.50 -6.38
N ARG A 62 -1.28 -0.81 -5.89
CA ARG A 62 -1.87 -2.15 -5.95
C ARG A 62 -3.26 -2.06 -6.56
N ASP A 63 -3.67 -3.15 -7.20
CA ASP A 63 -5.06 -3.32 -7.65
C ASP A 63 -6.02 -3.04 -6.46
N PRO A 64 -7.01 -2.13 -6.62
CA PRO A 64 -7.84 -1.70 -5.50
C PRO A 64 -8.64 -2.83 -4.83
N LEU A 65 -9.18 -3.77 -5.62
CA LEU A 65 -9.90 -4.93 -5.09
C LEU A 65 -8.96 -5.81 -4.26
N ASN A 66 -7.81 -6.17 -4.81
CA ASN A 66 -6.82 -7.00 -4.11
C ASN A 66 -6.30 -6.31 -2.83
N ARG A 67 -6.09 -4.99 -2.87
CA ARG A 67 -5.67 -4.21 -1.70
C ARG A 67 -6.75 -4.23 -0.62
N PHE A 68 -7.99 -3.93 -0.97
CA PHE A 68 -9.12 -3.93 -0.04
C PHE A 68 -9.29 -5.31 0.62
N VAL A 69 -9.39 -6.38 -0.19
CA VAL A 69 -9.56 -7.75 0.29
C VAL A 69 -8.42 -8.13 1.24
N SER A 70 -7.18 -7.85 0.85
CA SER A 70 -6.00 -8.13 1.69
C SER A 70 -6.05 -7.38 3.03
N GLY A 71 -6.47 -6.12 3.03
CA GLY A 71 -6.65 -5.34 4.25
C GLY A 71 -7.73 -5.92 5.17
N PHE A 72 -8.91 -6.20 4.62
CA PHE A 72 -10.06 -6.69 5.39
C PHE A 72 -9.79 -8.07 5.99
N VAL A 73 -9.28 -9.00 5.18
CA VAL A 73 -8.94 -10.36 5.63
C VAL A 73 -7.88 -10.32 6.71
N ASN A 74 -6.81 -9.54 6.50
CA ASN A 74 -5.72 -9.46 7.47
C ASN A 74 -6.19 -8.85 8.80
N LYS A 75 -6.80 -7.67 8.76
CA LYS A 75 -7.10 -6.91 9.97
C LYS A 75 -8.36 -7.38 10.68
N CYS A 76 -9.43 -7.63 9.93
CA CYS A 76 -10.76 -7.89 10.50
C CYS A 76 -11.04 -9.38 10.71
N LEU A 77 -10.65 -10.22 9.75
CA LEU A 77 -10.94 -11.67 9.79
C LEU A 77 -9.86 -12.48 10.51
N ARG A 78 -8.59 -12.09 10.42
CA ARG A 78 -7.48 -12.88 11.01
C ARG A 78 -6.93 -12.29 12.30
N GLU A 79 -6.43 -11.06 12.24
CA GLU A 79 -5.88 -10.41 13.43
C GLU A 79 -6.99 -10.05 14.45
N HIS A 80 -8.25 -9.97 14.00
CA HIS A 80 -9.40 -9.55 14.80
C HIS A 80 -9.10 -8.30 15.63
N VAL A 81 -8.51 -7.27 15.00
CA VAL A 81 -8.04 -6.07 15.70
C VAL A 81 -9.15 -5.40 16.53
N TRP A 82 -10.41 -5.59 16.13
CA TRP A 82 -11.62 -5.13 16.80
C TRP A 82 -11.85 -5.75 18.19
N LYS A 83 -11.25 -6.89 18.53
CA LYS A 83 -11.35 -7.47 19.88
C LYS A 83 -10.62 -6.62 20.91
N ARG A 84 -9.50 -6.02 20.52
CA ARG A 84 -8.69 -5.15 21.38
C ARG A 84 -9.09 -3.69 21.26
N TYR A 85 -9.51 -3.27 20.07
CA TYR A 85 -9.90 -1.89 19.77
C TYR A 85 -11.28 -1.91 19.09
N PRO A 86 -12.39 -1.82 19.86
CA PRO A 86 -13.74 -2.02 19.34
C PRO A 86 -14.11 -1.16 18.11
N ASP A 87 -13.51 0.02 17.96
CA ASP A 87 -13.75 0.92 16.84
C ASP A 87 -13.04 0.49 15.53
N HIS A 88 -12.00 -0.35 15.61
CA HIS A 88 -11.33 -0.86 14.41
C HIS A 88 -12.27 -1.75 13.59
N CYS A 89 -11.97 -1.90 12.30
CA CYS A 89 -12.91 -2.48 11.35
C CYS A 89 -14.26 -1.74 11.38
N ASN A 90 -14.22 -0.41 11.53
CA ASN A 90 -15.37 0.51 11.65
C ASN A 90 -16.45 0.07 12.67
N GLY A 91 -16.06 -0.67 13.72
CA GLY A 91 -16.98 -1.28 14.67
C GLY A 91 -17.90 -2.37 14.07
N CYS A 92 -17.61 -2.83 12.86
CA CYS A 92 -18.37 -3.86 12.14
C CYS A 92 -17.85 -5.29 12.40
N LYS A 93 -16.76 -5.43 13.16
CA LYS A 93 -16.09 -6.72 13.44
C LYS A 93 -15.69 -7.43 12.15
N THR A 94 -16.40 -8.49 11.77
CA THR A 94 -16.19 -9.30 10.55
C THR A 94 -17.26 -9.07 9.48
N ASN A 95 -18.24 -8.19 9.71
CA ASN A 95 -19.30 -7.91 8.74
C ASN A 95 -18.77 -7.02 7.60
N LEU A 96 -18.64 -7.62 6.41
CA LEU A 96 -18.09 -6.97 5.21
C LEU A 96 -18.96 -5.80 4.72
N THR A 97 -20.27 -5.99 4.59
CA THR A 97 -21.20 -4.96 4.10
C THR A 97 -21.19 -3.74 5.00
N CYS A 98 -21.37 -3.93 6.31
CA CYS A 98 -21.29 -2.86 7.32
C CYS A 98 -19.95 -2.11 7.20
N PHE A 99 -18.84 -2.85 7.04
CA PHE A 99 -17.52 -2.23 6.95
C PHE A 99 -17.39 -1.33 5.73
N MET A 100 -17.79 -1.82 4.55
CA MET A 100 -17.71 -1.08 3.29
C MET A 100 -18.61 0.15 3.30
N GLU A 101 -19.84 0.05 3.80
CA GLU A 101 -20.78 1.17 3.92
C GLU A 101 -20.26 2.29 4.81
N LYS A 102 -19.75 1.93 5.99
CA LYS A 102 -19.16 2.91 6.92
C LYS A 102 -17.88 3.51 6.36
N MET A 103 -17.04 2.71 5.70
CA MET A 103 -15.81 3.19 5.10
C MET A 103 -16.09 4.17 3.96
N TYR A 104 -17.03 3.84 3.07
CA TYR A 104 -17.44 4.74 1.99
C TYR A 104 -18.05 6.04 2.53
N THR A 105 -18.92 5.94 3.54
CA THR A 105 -19.48 7.13 4.22
C THR A 105 -18.38 8.02 4.77
N ARG A 106 -17.39 7.42 5.42
CA ARG A 106 -16.23 8.14 5.96
C ARG A 106 -15.37 8.77 4.86
N MET A 107 -15.13 8.08 3.75
CA MET A 107 -14.42 8.64 2.59
C MET A 107 -15.18 9.86 2.02
N ARG A 108 -16.51 9.80 1.88
CA ARG A 108 -17.29 10.95 1.40
C ARG A 108 -17.19 12.17 2.32
N GLN A 109 -17.20 11.96 3.63
CA GLN A 109 -17.03 13.06 4.59
C GLN A 109 -15.66 13.74 4.42
N TRP A 110 -14.61 12.94 4.24
CA TRP A 110 -13.26 13.47 4.00
C TRP A 110 -13.17 14.21 2.67
N SER A 111 -13.83 13.72 1.61
CA SER A 111 -13.78 14.37 0.30
C SER A 111 -14.52 15.71 0.26
N THR A 112 -15.46 15.96 1.19
CA THR A 112 -16.14 17.26 1.31
C THR A 112 -15.46 18.21 2.32
N GLY A 113 -14.26 17.88 2.79
CA GLY A 113 -13.50 18.74 3.71
C GLY A 113 -13.94 18.66 5.17
N ALA A 114 -14.77 17.68 5.56
CA ALA A 114 -15.05 17.43 6.96
C ALA A 114 -13.79 16.84 7.61
N TYR A 115 -13.03 17.69 8.31
CA TYR A 115 -11.80 17.27 8.95
C TYR A 115 -12.10 16.29 10.09
N SER A 116 -11.51 15.11 10.02
CA SER A 116 -11.41 14.20 11.16
C SER A 116 -9.98 13.70 11.27
N LYS A 117 -9.56 13.35 12.48
CA LYS A 117 -8.26 12.71 12.70
C LYS A 117 -8.20 11.37 11.92
N PRO A 118 -7.10 11.06 11.20
CA PRO A 118 -6.95 9.76 10.55
C PRO A 118 -7.10 8.61 11.55
N SER A 119 -7.92 7.63 11.21
CA SER A 119 -8.15 6.41 11.99
C SER A 119 -7.17 5.30 11.63
N PHE A 120 -7.18 4.21 12.40
CA PHE A 120 -6.47 2.99 12.03
C PHE A 120 -6.96 2.46 10.67
N ASP A 121 -8.28 2.42 10.46
CA ASP A 121 -8.86 1.88 9.23
C ASP A 121 -8.57 2.79 8.03
N ASP A 122 -8.53 4.11 8.20
CA ASP A 122 -8.19 5.06 7.11
C ASP A 122 -6.79 4.78 6.56
N ASN A 123 -5.87 4.45 7.46
CA ASN A 123 -4.50 4.11 7.08
C ASN A 123 -4.39 2.85 6.23
N HIS A 124 -5.34 1.92 6.38
CA HIS A 124 -5.35 0.65 5.66
C HIS A 124 -6.21 0.69 4.40
N PHE A 125 -7.29 1.47 4.40
CA PHE A 125 -8.37 1.37 3.41
C PHE A 125 -8.62 2.65 2.62
N PHE A 126 -8.11 3.82 3.01
CA PHE A 126 -8.28 4.99 2.13
C PHE A 126 -7.58 4.80 0.77
N PRO A 127 -8.07 5.46 -0.29
CA PRO A 127 -7.51 5.33 -1.63
C PRO A 127 -6.01 5.67 -1.66
N GLN A 128 -5.25 4.98 -2.51
CA GLN A 128 -3.82 5.27 -2.64
C GLN A 128 -3.59 6.63 -3.30
N ASN A 129 -4.50 7.08 -4.17
CA ASN A 129 -4.42 8.37 -4.85
C ASN A 129 -4.55 9.57 -3.89
N TRP A 130 -4.97 9.36 -2.64
CA TRP A 130 -5.04 10.41 -1.61
C TRP A 130 -3.71 10.62 -0.87
N ARG A 131 -2.66 9.88 -1.25
CA ARG A 131 -1.33 9.91 -0.61
C ARG A 131 -0.29 10.46 -1.57
N CYS A 132 0.94 10.63 -1.07
CA CYS A 132 2.11 10.98 -1.88
C CYS A 132 1.97 12.29 -2.67
N GLU A 133 1.13 13.22 -2.21
CA GLU A 133 0.86 14.49 -2.90
C GLU A 133 0.49 14.31 -4.39
N PHE A 134 -0.18 13.21 -4.73
CA PHE A 134 -0.54 12.91 -6.11
C PHE A 134 -1.47 13.94 -6.75
N ASN A 135 -2.23 14.72 -5.95
CA ASN A 135 -3.10 15.75 -6.50
C ASN A 135 -2.36 16.79 -7.36
N SER A 136 -1.09 17.06 -7.05
CA SER A 136 -0.24 18.03 -7.77
C SER A 136 0.96 17.36 -8.45
N HIS A 137 1.39 16.19 -7.98
CA HIS A 137 2.67 15.60 -8.39
C HIS A 137 2.56 14.22 -9.05
N LEU A 138 1.36 13.68 -9.30
CA LEU A 138 1.21 12.31 -9.85
C LEU A 138 2.08 12.04 -11.10
N HIS A 139 2.15 13.01 -12.02
CA HIS A 139 2.91 12.92 -13.26
C HIS A 139 4.45 12.86 -13.06
N GLU A 140 4.95 13.24 -11.88
CA GLU A 140 6.37 13.18 -11.53
C GLU A 140 6.78 11.78 -11.04
N TYR A 141 5.83 10.92 -10.69
CA TYR A 141 6.11 9.59 -10.16
C TYR A 141 6.17 8.53 -11.25
N HIS A 142 7.20 7.69 -11.17
CA HIS A 142 7.20 6.39 -11.83
C HIS A 142 6.36 5.39 -11.03
N ILE A 143 5.20 5.01 -11.59
CA ILE A 143 4.23 4.12 -10.94
C ILE A 143 4.63 2.66 -11.11
N LEU A 144 4.93 2.00 -10.00
CA LEU A 144 5.26 0.57 -9.91
C LEU A 144 4.04 -0.21 -9.42
N LYS A 145 3.48 -1.08 -10.27
CA LYS A 145 2.31 -1.91 -9.93
C LYS A 145 2.75 -3.17 -9.21
N PHE A 146 2.34 -3.34 -7.95
CA PHE A 146 2.56 -4.54 -7.17
C PHE A 146 1.37 -5.51 -7.30
N ASP A 147 1.62 -6.66 -7.91
CA ASP A 147 0.71 -7.79 -7.90
C ASP A 147 1.05 -8.72 -6.72
N THR A 148 0.01 -9.07 -5.96
CA THR A 148 0.14 -9.97 -4.80
C THR A 148 0.40 -11.41 -5.25
N PHE A 149 -0.14 -11.80 -6.41
CA PHE A 149 -0.03 -13.13 -6.98
C PHE A 149 1.25 -13.32 -7.79
N ASP A 150 1.72 -12.29 -8.47
CA ASP A 150 3.01 -12.30 -9.15
C ASP A 150 3.80 -10.99 -8.97
N PRO A 151 4.66 -10.89 -7.94
CA PRO A 151 5.44 -9.68 -7.71
C PRO A 151 6.63 -9.52 -8.67
N SER A 152 6.86 -10.44 -9.61
CA SER A 152 8.08 -10.50 -10.41
C SER A 152 8.29 -9.23 -11.25
N ARG A 153 7.22 -8.74 -11.89
CA ARG A 153 7.26 -7.49 -12.66
C ARG A 153 7.63 -6.31 -11.77
N PHE A 154 6.97 -6.17 -10.62
CA PHE A 154 7.29 -5.13 -9.64
C PHE A 154 8.76 -5.17 -9.21
N ILE A 155 9.27 -6.36 -8.89
CA ILE A 155 10.66 -6.55 -8.46
C ILE A 155 11.62 -6.13 -9.57
N ASN A 156 11.36 -6.55 -10.80
CA ASN A 156 12.19 -6.20 -11.95
C ASN A 156 12.18 -4.69 -12.22
N ASP A 157 11.01 -4.07 -12.26
CA ASP A 157 10.86 -2.62 -12.52
C ASP A 157 11.54 -1.80 -11.41
N LEU A 158 11.40 -2.21 -10.14
CA LEU A 158 12.09 -1.58 -9.02
C LEU A 158 13.62 -1.69 -9.17
N LEU A 159 14.15 -2.88 -9.45
CA LEU A 159 15.60 -3.09 -9.59
C LEU A 159 16.17 -2.32 -10.79
N LEU A 160 15.44 -2.25 -11.90
CA LEU A 160 15.82 -1.44 -13.07
C LEU A 160 15.88 0.05 -12.70
N ASN A 161 14.87 0.55 -11.99
CA ASN A 161 14.84 1.94 -11.53
C ASN A 161 16.02 2.24 -10.58
N LEU A 162 16.30 1.36 -9.61
CA LEU A 162 17.44 1.51 -8.70
C LEU A 162 18.78 1.46 -9.44
N LYS A 163 18.93 0.55 -10.42
CA LYS A 163 20.13 0.48 -11.27
C LYS A 163 20.35 1.76 -12.08
N HIS A 164 19.29 2.35 -12.63
CA HIS A 164 19.37 3.64 -13.32
C HIS A 164 19.86 4.77 -12.39
N ASN A 165 19.57 4.66 -11.09
CA ASN A 165 20.05 5.58 -10.05
C ASN A 165 21.40 5.16 -9.45
N ARG A 166 22.17 4.35 -10.18
CA ARG A 166 23.56 3.98 -9.84
C ARG A 166 23.70 3.20 -8.53
N VAL A 167 22.65 2.51 -8.09
CA VAL A 167 22.75 1.57 -6.97
C VAL A 167 23.68 0.41 -7.37
N PRO A 168 24.70 0.06 -6.56
CA PRO A 168 25.67 -0.99 -6.89
C PRO A 168 25.02 -2.38 -7.06
N GLU A 169 25.56 -3.20 -7.97
CA GLU A 169 25.03 -4.56 -8.26
C GLU A 169 24.99 -5.47 -7.01
N LYS A 170 25.93 -5.30 -6.08
CA LYS A 170 25.92 -6.00 -4.79
C LYS A 170 24.67 -5.69 -3.97
N ALA A 171 24.30 -4.41 -3.87
CA ALA A 171 23.11 -3.96 -3.17
C ALA A 171 21.83 -4.43 -3.88
N LEU A 172 21.80 -4.35 -5.21
CA LEU A 172 20.69 -4.87 -6.03
C LEU A 172 20.47 -6.37 -5.82
N THR A 173 21.55 -7.14 -5.69
CA THR A 173 21.48 -8.58 -5.41
C THR A 173 20.85 -8.84 -4.04
N VAL A 174 21.29 -8.13 -3.00
CA VAL A 174 20.71 -8.22 -1.65
C VAL A 174 19.21 -7.90 -1.66
N ILE A 175 18.82 -6.83 -2.35
CA ILE A 175 17.42 -6.43 -2.50
C ILE A 175 16.65 -7.53 -3.23
N ARG A 176 17.10 -7.96 -4.41
CA ARG A 176 16.46 -9.03 -5.19
C ARG A 176 16.20 -10.26 -4.34
N THR A 177 17.25 -10.80 -3.71
CA THR A 177 17.14 -11.98 -2.85
C THR A 177 16.10 -11.76 -1.76
N SER A 178 16.14 -10.62 -1.08
CA SER A 178 15.22 -10.30 0.02
C SER A 178 13.76 -10.19 -0.43
N LEU A 179 13.50 -9.63 -1.62
CA LEU A 179 12.15 -9.49 -2.17
C LEU A 179 11.60 -10.82 -2.70
N THR A 180 12.46 -11.74 -3.13
CA THR A 180 12.07 -13.07 -3.62
C THR A 180 11.97 -14.12 -2.52
N SER A 181 12.71 -13.97 -1.42
CA SER A 181 12.93 -15.04 -0.43
C SER A 181 11.81 -15.21 0.61
N GLY A 182 10.70 -14.47 0.57
CA GLY A 182 9.67 -14.63 1.60
C GLY A 182 8.32 -14.01 1.30
N ARG A 183 7.25 -14.75 1.68
CA ARG A 183 5.94 -14.17 1.94
C ARG A 183 6.07 -13.27 3.18
N THR A 184 5.54 -12.05 3.12
CA THR A 184 5.42 -11.21 4.32
C THR A 184 4.58 -11.92 5.38
N VAL A 185 4.90 -11.75 6.67
CA VAL A 185 4.18 -12.35 7.81
C VAL A 185 2.66 -12.13 7.75
N HIS A 186 2.21 -11.03 7.14
CA HIS A 186 0.81 -10.66 6.98
C HIS A 186 0.18 -11.07 5.63
N SER A 187 0.82 -11.97 4.87
CA SER A 187 0.31 -12.37 3.56
C SER A 187 -1.00 -13.15 3.70
N THR A 188 -2.05 -12.65 3.07
CA THR A 188 -3.34 -13.34 2.92
C THR A 188 -3.46 -14.03 1.55
N LYS A 189 -2.37 -14.06 0.77
CA LYS A 189 -2.36 -14.59 -0.59
C LYS A 189 -2.80 -16.06 -0.64
N GLY A 190 -3.87 -16.32 -1.39
CA GLY A 190 -4.35 -17.67 -1.70
C GLY A 190 -5.05 -18.37 -0.55
N SER A 191 -5.45 -17.64 0.51
CA SER A 191 -6.25 -18.24 1.58
C SER A 191 -7.72 -18.35 1.21
N GLU A 192 -8.44 -19.23 1.91
CA GLU A 192 -9.88 -19.39 1.75
C GLU A 192 -10.62 -18.07 2.02
N GLU A 193 -10.32 -17.40 3.14
CA GLU A 193 -10.99 -16.15 3.51
C GLU A 193 -10.74 -15.04 2.47
N GLN A 194 -9.57 -15.04 1.83
CA GLN A 194 -9.25 -14.12 0.74
C GLN A 194 -10.08 -14.38 -0.51
N GLN A 195 -10.23 -15.66 -0.88
CA GLN A 195 -11.02 -16.05 -2.04
C GLN A 195 -12.51 -15.79 -1.80
N GLU A 196 -13.03 -16.14 -0.62
CA GLU A 196 -14.41 -15.91 -0.22
C GLU A 196 -14.75 -14.42 -0.14
N THR A 197 -13.90 -13.61 0.49
CA THR A 197 -14.11 -12.15 0.55
C THR A 197 -14.10 -11.53 -0.85
N ARG A 198 -13.15 -11.94 -1.71
CA ARG A 198 -13.11 -11.47 -3.11
C ARG A 198 -14.38 -11.87 -3.85
N LYS A 199 -14.81 -13.12 -3.71
CA LYS A 199 -16.02 -13.64 -4.34
C LYS A 199 -17.26 -12.87 -3.88
N ALA A 200 -17.41 -12.65 -2.57
CA ALA A 200 -18.54 -11.91 -2.01
C ALA A 200 -18.68 -10.50 -2.61
N ILE A 201 -17.57 -9.76 -2.76
CA ILE A 201 -17.58 -8.43 -3.37
C ILE A 201 -17.93 -8.49 -4.86
N LEU A 202 -17.37 -9.46 -5.60
CA LEU A 202 -17.58 -9.56 -7.05
C LEU A 202 -18.95 -10.13 -7.43
N SER A 203 -19.56 -10.95 -6.57
CA SER A 203 -20.86 -11.58 -6.84
C SER A 203 -22.05 -10.72 -6.44
N GLU A 204 -21.85 -9.68 -5.65
CA GLU A 204 -22.91 -8.84 -5.12
C GLU A 204 -22.79 -7.42 -5.68
N LYS A 205 -23.80 -6.99 -6.43
CA LYS A 205 -23.77 -5.74 -7.22
C LYS A 205 -23.56 -4.51 -6.32
N TYR A 206 -24.16 -4.50 -5.14
CA TYR A 206 -24.06 -3.37 -4.23
C TYR A 206 -22.66 -3.22 -3.60
N LEU A 207 -22.03 -4.31 -3.17
CA LEU A 207 -20.65 -4.33 -2.68
C LEU A 207 -19.66 -3.97 -3.80
N LEU A 208 -19.89 -4.45 -5.02
CA LEU A 208 -19.07 -4.09 -6.17
C LEU A 208 -19.15 -2.60 -6.48
N ASP A 209 -20.36 -2.03 -6.50
CA ASP A 209 -20.60 -0.60 -6.69
C ASP A 209 -19.94 0.24 -5.58
N LEU A 210 -20.03 -0.18 -4.31
CA LEU A 210 -19.33 0.46 -3.21
C LEU A 210 -17.81 0.44 -3.42
N LEU A 211 -17.23 -0.70 -3.79
CA LEU A 211 -15.79 -0.81 -4.07
C LEU A 211 -15.37 0.15 -5.18
N ILE A 212 -16.11 0.20 -6.28
CA ILE A 212 -15.82 1.09 -7.41
C ILE A 212 -15.91 2.55 -6.94
N LYS A 213 -16.96 2.94 -6.21
CA LYS A 213 -17.10 4.30 -5.68
C LYS A 213 -15.98 4.70 -4.72
N MET A 214 -15.55 3.76 -3.86
CA MET A 214 -14.45 3.99 -2.92
C MET A 214 -13.11 4.22 -3.63
N TYR A 215 -12.87 3.54 -4.76
CA TYR A 215 -11.54 3.50 -5.39
C TYR A 215 -11.51 3.91 -6.86
N TYR A 216 -12.54 4.57 -7.38
CA TYR A 216 -12.66 4.92 -8.81
C TYR A 216 -11.40 5.60 -9.35
N TYR A 217 -10.87 6.59 -8.62
CA TYR A 217 -9.65 7.29 -9.03
C TYR A 217 -8.39 6.44 -8.91
N ASP A 218 -8.31 5.47 -8.00
CA ASP A 218 -7.19 4.52 -8.00
C ASP A 218 -7.23 3.64 -9.27
N PHE A 219 -8.41 3.18 -9.68
CA PHE A 219 -8.56 2.44 -10.94
C PHE A 219 -8.16 3.30 -12.14
N ALA A 220 -8.71 4.50 -12.24
CA ALA A 220 -8.49 5.41 -13.37
C ALA A 220 -7.04 5.90 -13.46
N PHE A 221 -6.50 6.48 -12.37
CA PHE A 221 -5.18 7.12 -12.39
C PHE A 221 -4.03 6.13 -12.51
N PHE A 222 -4.18 4.93 -11.95
CA PHE A 222 -3.14 3.91 -12.02
C PHE A 222 -3.38 2.90 -13.15
N GLY A 223 -4.44 3.05 -13.96
CA GLY A 223 -4.74 2.18 -15.09
C GLY A 223 -4.95 0.72 -14.67
N PHE A 224 -5.73 0.49 -13.61
CA PHE A 224 -6.25 -0.83 -13.27
C PHE A 224 -7.60 -1.04 -13.96
N ALA A 225 -7.90 -2.27 -14.35
CA ALA A 225 -9.21 -2.60 -14.90
C ALA A 225 -10.27 -2.38 -13.81
N ILE A 226 -11.30 -1.60 -14.13
CA ILE A 226 -12.49 -1.50 -13.29
C ILE A 226 -13.23 -2.84 -13.45
N PRO A 227 -13.53 -3.56 -12.36
CA PRO A 227 -14.35 -4.76 -12.45
C PRO A 227 -15.68 -4.42 -13.11
N ASP A 228 -16.06 -5.16 -14.15
CA ASP A 228 -17.35 -4.95 -14.79
C ASP A 228 -18.46 -5.14 -13.77
N LEU A 229 -19.33 -4.14 -13.63
CA LEU A 229 -20.70 -4.40 -13.22
C LEU A 229 -21.25 -5.26 -14.34
N LEU A 230 -21.20 -6.59 -14.21
CA LEU A 230 -21.96 -7.46 -15.10
C LEU A 230 -23.43 -7.08 -14.89
N ILE A 231 -23.89 -6.16 -15.72
CA ILE A 231 -25.30 -5.91 -15.95
C ILE A 231 -25.74 -7.19 -16.63
N THR A 232 -26.33 -8.11 -15.87
CA THR A 232 -27.34 -9.00 -16.44
C THR A 232 -28.42 -8.08 -16.99
N THR A 233 -28.29 -7.72 -18.27
CA THR A 233 -29.37 -7.15 -19.07
C THR A 233 -30.40 -8.25 -19.32
#